data_AF-R1EYG3-F1
#
_entry.id   AF-R1EYG3-F1
#
_cell.length_a   1.000
_cell.length_b   1.000
_cell.length_c   1.000
_cell.angle_alpha   90.00
_cell.angle_beta   90.00
_cell.angle_gamma   90.00
#
_symmetry.space_group_name_H-M   'P 1'
#
loop_
_entity.id
_entity.type
_entity.pdbx_description
1 polymer ?
#
loop_
_entity_poly.entity_id
_entity_poly.type
_entity_poly.pdbx_seq_one_letter_code
_entity_poly.pdbx_strand_id
1 'polypeptide(L)'
;MSRSPRARTEEAPPTDWLGELPPELHLRILEGVDDFSDCAAFSLASPRLGLLALRSGLVRFNDPLFAVAMRLLLAQRTPALRRSPRLAAAAAAPAAIPPSPLTESILRKYAADRRASADHFPWLARVSPALCLSSELDGPGDNRIANWRLQRGDESGARLRVGLLRCGFAMFFEGERGAERRVRAVSADGTVVHLKGERGAERNVRTELPDGSVAYYEGDQGVERMVRMVHADGSTVVHLEGERGAERMVRTEMPGGMVKYCEGEKGAEKMVRMELPNGNVQYYEGEQDAERVVRMESANGNVQYYEGEQGAERVVRVVLADGAVVHCEGEQGAERKVRVEFANGNVQYYDVMATAGSTPQ
;
A
#
# COMPACT_ATOMS: atom_id res chain seq x y z
N MET A 1 -50.94 -7.85 38.04
CA MET A 1 -49.80 -8.44 37.29
C MET A 1 -50.20 -8.56 35.83
N SER A 2 -49.86 -7.57 35.01
CA SER A 2 -50.18 -7.57 33.58
C SER A 2 -48.87 -7.66 32.80
N ARG A 3 -48.64 -8.80 32.13
CA ARG A 3 -47.50 -8.99 31.22
C ARG A 3 -47.81 -8.33 29.88
N SER A 4 -47.06 -7.30 29.51
CA SER A 4 -47.01 -6.78 28.14
C SER A 4 -46.33 -7.80 27.20
N PRO A 5 -46.79 -7.94 25.95
CA PRO A 5 -46.15 -8.79 24.96
C PRO A 5 -44.92 -8.08 24.39
N ARG A 6 -43.76 -8.75 24.45
CA ARG A 6 -42.53 -8.35 23.75
C ARG A 6 -42.76 -8.48 22.24
N ALA A 7 -42.74 -7.37 21.53
CA ALA A 7 -42.52 -7.36 20.09
C ALA A 7 -41.08 -7.83 19.83
N ARG A 8 -40.92 -9.00 19.22
CA ARG A 8 -39.68 -9.39 18.55
C ARG A 8 -39.75 -8.82 17.14
N THR A 9 -38.98 -7.78 16.86
CA THR A 9 -38.61 -7.42 15.50
C THR A 9 -37.60 -8.47 15.04
N GLU A 10 -38.06 -9.48 14.31
CA GLU A 10 -37.16 -10.30 13.49
C GLU A 10 -36.68 -9.41 12.33
N GLU A 11 -35.51 -8.78 12.49
CA GLU A 11 -34.79 -8.19 11.37
C GLU A 11 -34.35 -9.31 10.42
N ALA A 12 -34.89 -9.29 9.20
CA ALA A 12 -34.46 -10.17 8.13
C ALA A 12 -32.94 -10.01 7.87
N PRO A 13 -32.24 -11.06 7.43
CA PRO A 13 -30.81 -10.96 7.13
C PRO A 13 -30.56 -9.88 6.07
N PRO A 14 -29.46 -9.11 6.17
CA PRO A 14 -29.17 -8.00 5.28
C PRO A 14 -29.05 -8.50 3.83
N THR A 15 -29.82 -7.88 2.96
CA THR A 15 -29.87 -8.14 1.52
C THR A 15 -28.62 -7.57 0.87
N ASP A 16 -27.81 -8.40 0.20
CA ASP A 16 -26.65 -7.94 -0.58
C ASP A 16 -27.15 -7.28 -1.87
N TRP A 17 -27.51 -6.00 -1.79
CA TRP A 17 -28.06 -5.25 -2.92
C TRP A 17 -27.14 -5.28 -4.14
N LEU A 18 -25.81 -5.31 -3.95
CA LEU A 18 -24.83 -5.41 -5.03
C LEU A 18 -24.78 -6.82 -5.62
N GLY A 19 -24.89 -7.86 -4.80
CA GLY A 19 -25.06 -9.25 -5.24
C GLY A 19 -26.40 -9.52 -5.94
N GLU A 20 -27.40 -8.68 -5.69
CA GLU A 20 -28.75 -8.76 -6.27
C GLU A 20 -28.97 -7.84 -7.49
N LEU A 21 -28.02 -6.94 -7.78
CA LEU A 21 -28.08 -6.09 -8.97
C LEU A 21 -28.06 -6.95 -10.25
N PRO A 22 -28.92 -6.64 -11.23
CA PRO A 22 -28.81 -7.20 -12.57
C PRO A 22 -27.44 -6.87 -13.19
N PRO A 23 -26.82 -7.80 -13.94
CA PRO A 23 -25.53 -7.58 -14.58
C PRO A 23 -25.44 -6.32 -15.46
N GLU A 24 -26.55 -5.80 -15.96
CA GLU A 24 -26.64 -4.61 -16.79
C GLU A 24 -26.41 -3.31 -15.99
N LEU A 25 -26.91 -3.25 -14.74
CA LEU A 25 -26.63 -2.13 -13.85
C LEU A 25 -25.21 -2.19 -13.32
N HIS A 26 -24.70 -3.39 -13.09
CA HIS A 26 -23.29 -3.56 -12.84
C HIS A 26 -22.43 -3.08 -14.01
N LEU A 27 -22.78 -3.38 -15.26
CA LEU A 27 -22.07 -2.86 -16.43
C LEU A 27 -22.06 -1.33 -16.50
N ARG A 28 -23.19 -0.67 -16.18
CA ARG A 28 -23.24 0.80 -16.10
C ARG A 28 -22.45 1.39 -14.94
N ILE A 29 -22.35 0.66 -13.82
CA ILE A 29 -21.44 1.03 -12.74
C ILE A 29 -19.99 0.90 -13.23
N LEU A 30 -19.66 -0.17 -13.96
CA LEU A 30 -18.34 -0.40 -14.54
C LEU A 30 -17.99 0.59 -15.69
N GLU A 31 -18.97 1.12 -16.41
CA GLU A 31 -18.79 2.22 -17.37
C GLU A 31 -18.26 3.50 -16.70
N GLY A 32 -18.59 3.70 -15.41
CA GLY A 32 -18.11 4.83 -14.62
C GLY A 32 -16.85 4.54 -13.79
N VAL A 33 -16.27 3.34 -13.93
CA VAL A 33 -14.98 2.99 -13.31
C VAL A 33 -13.87 3.43 -14.24
N ASP A 34 -13.26 4.57 -13.90
CA ASP A 34 -12.22 5.19 -14.72
C ASP A 34 -10.80 4.70 -14.39
N ASP A 35 -10.63 3.96 -13.28
CA ASP A 35 -9.33 3.44 -12.82
C ASP A 35 -9.08 1.98 -13.25
N PHE A 36 -7.86 1.70 -13.70
CA PHE A 36 -7.47 0.38 -14.20
C PHE A 36 -7.30 -0.67 -13.09
N SER A 37 -6.85 -0.26 -11.90
CA SER A 37 -6.71 -1.15 -10.74
C SER A 37 -8.08 -1.55 -10.19
N ASP A 38 -9.03 -0.60 -10.19
CA ASP A 38 -10.42 -0.86 -9.83
C ASP A 38 -11.06 -1.86 -10.83
N CYS A 39 -10.85 -1.70 -12.14
CA CYS A 39 -11.31 -2.67 -13.15
C CYS A 39 -10.80 -4.10 -12.89
N ALA A 40 -9.53 -4.24 -12.51
CA ALA A 40 -8.91 -5.53 -12.18
C ALA A 40 -9.44 -6.10 -10.85
N ALA A 41 -9.58 -5.27 -9.81
CA ALA A 41 -10.13 -5.66 -8.51
C ALA A 41 -11.59 -6.12 -8.62
N PHE A 42 -12.42 -5.41 -9.39
CA PHE A 42 -13.80 -5.81 -9.68
C PHE A 42 -13.86 -7.14 -10.42
N SER A 43 -12.95 -7.37 -11.37
CA SER A 43 -12.88 -8.62 -12.13
C SER A 43 -12.42 -9.82 -11.29
N LEU A 44 -11.61 -9.59 -10.24
CA LEU A 44 -11.24 -10.62 -9.26
C LEU A 44 -12.38 -10.90 -8.27
N ALA A 45 -13.08 -9.86 -7.82
CA ALA A 45 -14.19 -9.96 -6.86
C ALA A 45 -15.46 -10.57 -7.50
N SER A 46 -15.79 -10.18 -8.74
CA SER A 46 -16.93 -10.70 -9.50
C SER A 46 -16.52 -11.06 -10.94
N PRO A 47 -15.95 -12.27 -11.14
CA PRO A 47 -15.40 -12.69 -12.43
C PRO A 47 -16.40 -12.77 -13.59
N ARG A 48 -17.67 -13.06 -13.28
CA ARG A 48 -18.74 -13.10 -14.27
C ARG A 48 -19.01 -11.71 -14.85
N LEU A 49 -18.89 -10.69 -14.00
CA LEU A 49 -19.17 -9.33 -14.36
C LEU A 49 -18.03 -8.70 -15.16
N GLY A 50 -16.77 -8.95 -14.78
CA GLY A 50 -15.61 -8.53 -15.58
C GLY A 50 -15.61 -9.14 -17.00
N LEU A 51 -16.03 -10.41 -17.14
CA LEU A 51 -16.21 -11.05 -18.45
C LEU A 51 -17.36 -10.44 -19.25
N LEU A 52 -18.44 -10.04 -18.59
CA LEU A 52 -19.56 -9.37 -19.25
C LEU A 52 -19.14 -7.97 -19.74
N ALA A 53 -18.38 -7.21 -18.93
CA ALA A 53 -17.85 -5.90 -19.30
C ALA A 53 -16.94 -5.95 -20.53
N LEU A 54 -16.06 -6.95 -20.58
CA LEU A 54 -15.23 -7.26 -21.73
C LEU A 54 -16.08 -7.53 -22.99
N ARG A 55 -17.09 -8.40 -22.89
CA ARG A 55 -17.96 -8.78 -24.03
C ARG A 55 -18.85 -7.63 -24.52
N SER A 56 -19.24 -6.74 -23.61
CA SER A 56 -19.98 -5.52 -23.93
C SER A 56 -19.12 -4.42 -24.57
N GLY A 57 -17.83 -4.67 -24.77
CA GLY A 57 -16.93 -3.77 -25.51
C GLY A 57 -16.40 -2.60 -24.69
N LEU A 58 -16.42 -2.68 -23.36
CA LEU A 58 -15.86 -1.65 -22.50
C LEU A 58 -14.33 -1.64 -22.65
N VAL A 59 -13.81 -0.63 -23.36
CA VAL A 59 -12.41 -0.52 -23.79
C VAL A 59 -11.41 -0.72 -22.65
N ARG A 60 -11.76 -0.26 -21.43
CA ARG A 60 -10.92 -0.36 -20.23
C ARG A 60 -10.73 -1.80 -19.71
N PHE A 61 -11.65 -2.70 -20.03
CA PHE A 61 -11.59 -4.11 -19.64
C PHE A 61 -10.81 -4.97 -20.65
N ASN A 62 -10.38 -4.41 -21.78
CA ASN A 62 -9.54 -5.10 -22.76
C ASN A 62 -8.04 -5.13 -22.41
N ASP A 63 -7.66 -4.65 -21.22
CA ASP A 63 -6.27 -4.40 -20.81
C ASP A 63 -5.49 -5.68 -20.38
N PRO A 64 -4.16 -5.74 -20.57
CA PRO A 64 -3.32 -6.83 -20.08
C PRO A 64 -3.40 -7.12 -18.57
N LEU A 65 -3.62 -6.12 -17.71
CA LEU A 65 -3.77 -6.31 -16.25
C LEU A 65 -5.07 -7.07 -15.91
N PHE A 66 -6.14 -6.84 -16.67
CA PHE A 66 -7.37 -7.65 -16.60
C PHE A 66 -7.07 -9.11 -17.01
N ALA A 67 -6.29 -9.32 -18.06
CA ALA A 67 -5.88 -10.67 -18.48
C ALA A 67 -5.04 -11.39 -17.39
N VAL A 68 -4.19 -10.66 -16.66
CA VAL A 68 -3.44 -11.16 -15.50
C VAL A 68 -4.37 -11.47 -14.32
N ALA A 69 -5.35 -10.62 -14.01
CA ALA A 69 -6.37 -10.89 -13.00
C ALA A 69 -7.16 -12.18 -13.30
N MET A 70 -7.58 -12.35 -14.55
CA MET A 70 -8.24 -13.59 -15.00
C MET A 70 -7.32 -14.81 -14.90
N ARG A 71 -6.02 -14.67 -15.19
CA ARG A 71 -5.03 -15.74 -14.99
C ARG A 71 -4.92 -16.15 -13.52
N LEU A 72 -4.87 -15.20 -12.58
CA LEU A 72 -4.78 -15.50 -11.15
C LEU A 72 -6.00 -16.26 -10.63
N LEU A 73 -7.19 -15.87 -11.06
CA LEU A 73 -8.44 -16.56 -10.73
C LEU A 73 -8.46 -18.00 -11.27
N LEU A 74 -8.00 -18.20 -12.51
CA LEU A 74 -7.95 -19.53 -13.13
C LEU A 74 -6.98 -20.46 -12.43
N ALA A 75 -5.82 -19.96 -12.01
CA ALA A 75 -4.86 -20.70 -11.21
C ALA A 75 -5.45 -21.17 -9.86
N GLN A 76 -6.26 -20.33 -9.21
CA GLN A 76 -6.95 -20.66 -7.95
C GLN A 76 -8.09 -21.67 -8.13
N ARG A 77 -8.69 -21.76 -9.32
CA ARG A 77 -9.80 -22.68 -9.63
C ARG A 77 -9.41 -24.00 -10.25
N THR A 78 -8.13 -24.20 -10.59
CA THR A 78 -7.56 -25.53 -10.85
C THR A 78 -7.17 -26.18 -9.52
N PRO A 79 -7.99 -27.09 -8.94
CA PRO A 79 -7.46 -27.99 -7.94
C PRO A 79 -6.39 -28.84 -8.62
N ALA A 80 -5.21 -28.97 -7.98
CA ALA A 80 -4.27 -30.01 -8.32
C ALA A 80 -5.05 -31.33 -8.49
N LEU A 81 -5.02 -31.86 -9.71
CA LEU A 81 -5.71 -33.09 -10.08
C LEU A 81 -5.43 -34.12 -8.98
N ARG A 82 -6.50 -34.57 -8.33
CA ARG A 82 -6.50 -35.53 -7.21
C ARG A 82 -5.36 -36.54 -7.38
N ARG A 83 -4.37 -36.49 -6.49
CA ARG A 83 -3.48 -37.64 -6.24
C ARG A 83 -4.38 -38.79 -5.76
N SER A 84 -4.76 -39.67 -6.67
CA SER A 84 -5.25 -41.01 -6.32
C SER A 84 -4.17 -41.70 -5.46
N PRO A 85 -4.52 -42.32 -4.31
CA PRO A 85 -3.56 -42.96 -3.43
C PRO A 85 -3.16 -44.34 -3.97
N ARG A 86 -2.69 -44.42 -5.23
CA ARG A 86 -2.21 -45.67 -5.81
C ARG A 86 -0.96 -45.59 -6.69
N LEU A 87 -0.30 -44.44 -6.76
CA LEU A 87 1.05 -44.32 -7.34
C LEU A 87 1.89 -43.38 -6.47
N ALA A 88 2.15 -43.80 -5.23
CA ALA A 88 3.15 -43.20 -4.36
C ALA A 88 4.42 -44.06 -4.42
N ALA A 89 5.13 -44.02 -5.54
CA ALA A 89 6.53 -44.45 -5.65
C ALA A 89 7.07 -44.09 -7.03
N ALA A 90 7.64 -42.89 -7.18
CA ALA A 90 8.84 -42.64 -7.99
C ALA A 90 9.14 -41.13 -8.09
N ALA A 91 10.36 -40.79 -7.64
CA ALA A 91 11.24 -39.73 -8.14
C ALA A 91 10.97 -38.24 -7.78
N ALA A 92 11.88 -37.80 -6.90
CA ALA A 92 12.42 -36.47 -6.62
C ALA A 92 12.62 -35.47 -7.80
N ALA A 93 12.67 -34.18 -7.41
CA ALA A 93 13.22 -32.99 -8.08
C ALA A 93 12.26 -32.13 -8.97
N PRO A 94 12.50 -30.80 -9.07
CA PRO A 94 11.47 -29.76 -9.02
C PRO A 94 10.87 -29.44 -10.39
N ALA A 95 9.57 -29.65 -10.55
CA ALA A 95 8.85 -29.26 -11.77
C ALA A 95 8.43 -27.79 -11.70
N ALA A 96 9.32 -26.90 -12.14
CA ALA A 96 8.91 -25.64 -12.75
C ALA A 96 8.21 -25.96 -14.08
N ILE A 97 6.89 -26.20 -14.03
CA ILE A 97 6.07 -26.20 -15.24
C ILE A 97 5.97 -24.74 -15.68
N PRO A 98 6.37 -24.37 -16.92
CA PRO A 98 6.19 -23.00 -17.38
C PRO A 98 4.69 -22.69 -17.40
N PRO A 99 4.24 -21.54 -16.89
CA PRO A 99 2.86 -21.13 -17.05
C PRO A 99 2.61 -20.98 -18.55
N SER A 100 1.75 -21.83 -19.10
CA SER A 100 1.32 -21.71 -20.49
C SER A 100 0.89 -20.25 -20.75
N PRO A 101 1.35 -19.61 -21.84
CA PRO A 101 0.88 -18.27 -22.18
C PRO A 101 -0.64 -18.31 -22.31
N LEU A 102 -1.31 -17.22 -21.90
CA LEU A 102 -2.72 -16.97 -22.20
C LEU A 102 -2.90 -17.16 -23.71
N THR A 103 -3.34 -18.34 -24.10
CA THR A 103 -3.58 -18.64 -25.50
C THR A 103 -4.95 -18.11 -25.82
N GLU A 104 -5.07 -17.49 -26.99
CA GLU A 104 -6.33 -16.96 -27.50
C GLU A 104 -7.45 -18.02 -27.46
N SER A 105 -7.11 -19.30 -27.57
CA SER A 105 -8.03 -20.44 -27.41
C SER A 105 -8.64 -20.57 -26.00
N ILE A 106 -7.90 -20.27 -24.94
CA ILE A 106 -8.38 -20.32 -23.54
C ILE A 106 -9.31 -19.15 -23.27
N LEU A 107 -8.94 -17.95 -23.73
CA LEU A 107 -9.79 -16.76 -23.66
C LEU A 107 -11.05 -16.96 -24.51
N ARG A 108 -10.95 -17.51 -25.71
CA ARG A 108 -12.11 -17.88 -26.55
C ARG A 108 -12.99 -18.94 -25.89
N LYS A 109 -12.44 -19.90 -25.16
CA LYS A 109 -13.23 -20.93 -24.45
C LYS A 109 -14.06 -20.33 -23.30
N TYR A 110 -13.51 -19.37 -22.56
CA TYR A 110 -14.25 -18.60 -21.54
C TYR A 110 -15.19 -17.56 -22.16
N ALA A 111 -14.81 -16.94 -23.28
CA ALA A 111 -15.66 -16.05 -24.07
C ALA A 111 -16.78 -16.79 -24.83
N ALA A 112 -16.67 -18.11 -25.01
CA ALA A 112 -17.70 -18.98 -25.58
C ALA A 112 -18.60 -19.65 -24.52
N ASP A 113 -18.33 -19.45 -23.22
CA ASP A 113 -19.23 -19.92 -22.17
C ASP A 113 -20.57 -19.16 -22.26
N ARG A 114 -21.61 -19.90 -22.64
CA ARG A 114 -22.97 -19.40 -22.87
C ARG A 114 -23.68 -18.98 -21.58
N ARG A 115 -23.15 -19.33 -20.40
CA ARG A 115 -23.70 -18.90 -19.10
C ARG A 115 -23.47 -17.42 -18.78
N ALA A 116 -22.72 -16.71 -19.62
CA ALA A 116 -22.45 -15.27 -19.52
C ALA A 116 -22.89 -14.51 -20.80
N SER A 117 -23.97 -14.94 -21.44
CA SER A 117 -24.65 -14.14 -22.50
C SER A 117 -26.04 -13.71 -22.04
N ALA A 118 -26.50 -12.56 -22.54
CA ALA A 118 -27.81 -12.01 -22.23
C ALA A 118 -28.97 -13.00 -22.51
N ASP A 119 -28.83 -13.84 -23.55
CA ASP A 119 -29.86 -14.81 -23.96
C ASP A 119 -30.07 -15.98 -22.99
N HIS A 120 -29.10 -16.27 -22.11
CA HIS A 120 -29.21 -17.34 -21.10
C HIS A 120 -29.92 -16.90 -19.82
N PHE A 121 -30.41 -15.67 -19.79
CA PHE A 121 -31.14 -15.10 -18.69
C PHE A 121 -32.49 -14.58 -19.22
N PRO A 122 -33.50 -15.44 -19.47
CA PRO A 122 -34.82 -15.01 -19.98
C PRO A 122 -35.54 -14.02 -19.05
N TRP A 123 -35.06 -13.88 -17.81
CA TRP A 123 -35.48 -12.83 -16.89
C TRP A 123 -34.92 -11.44 -17.24
N LEU A 124 -33.93 -11.30 -18.13
CA LEU A 124 -33.47 -10.00 -18.71
C LEU A 124 -34.61 -9.26 -19.42
N ALA A 125 -35.47 -9.97 -20.15
CA ALA A 125 -36.68 -9.41 -20.76
C ALA A 125 -37.77 -9.05 -19.72
N ARG A 126 -37.59 -9.51 -18.47
CA ARG A 126 -38.43 -9.24 -17.30
C ARG A 126 -37.68 -8.44 -16.22
N VAL A 127 -36.48 -7.89 -16.50
CA VAL A 127 -35.75 -7.06 -15.54
C VAL A 127 -36.60 -5.85 -15.28
N SER A 128 -37.03 -5.83 -14.03
CA SER A 128 -38.13 -5.06 -13.49
C SER A 128 -37.98 -3.57 -13.78
N PRO A 129 -39.07 -2.82 -14.08
CA PRO A 129 -39.14 -1.36 -14.03
C PRO A 129 -38.76 -0.73 -12.66
N ALA A 130 -38.25 -1.55 -11.73
CA ALA A 130 -38.17 -1.32 -10.31
C ALA A 130 -36.73 -1.17 -9.79
N LEU A 131 -35.69 -1.07 -10.62
CA LEU A 131 -34.35 -0.62 -10.21
C LEU A 131 -33.62 -0.05 -11.46
N CYS A 132 -33.49 1.28 -11.57
CA CYS A 132 -32.88 2.03 -12.65
C CYS A 132 -31.79 2.96 -12.08
N LEU A 133 -30.69 3.17 -12.80
CA LEU A 133 -29.73 4.23 -12.46
C LEU A 133 -30.27 5.56 -13.01
N SER A 134 -30.59 6.51 -12.13
CA SER A 134 -31.03 7.84 -12.52
C SER A 134 -29.91 8.85 -12.34
N SER A 135 -29.71 9.70 -13.35
CA SER A 135 -28.88 10.89 -13.27
C SER A 135 -29.78 12.14 -13.29
N GLU A 136 -29.84 12.83 -12.16
CA GLU A 136 -30.54 14.11 -12.03
C GLU A 136 -29.52 15.25 -12.09
N LEU A 137 -29.80 16.26 -12.90
CA LEU A 137 -29.02 17.50 -12.94
C LEU A 137 -29.79 18.56 -12.15
N ASP A 138 -29.26 18.93 -11.00
CA ASP A 138 -29.82 19.98 -10.16
C ASP A 138 -29.04 21.29 -10.33
N GLY A 139 -29.76 22.40 -10.36
CA GLY A 139 -29.19 23.75 -10.29
C GLY A 139 -29.07 24.50 -11.64
N PRO A 140 -29.11 25.84 -11.61
CA PRO A 140 -29.06 26.66 -12.82
C PRO A 140 -27.63 26.86 -13.36
N GLY A 141 -27.53 26.99 -14.68
CA GLY A 141 -26.32 27.46 -15.36
C GLY A 141 -25.09 26.60 -15.11
N ASP A 142 -23.99 27.23 -14.67
CA ASP A 142 -22.69 26.59 -14.44
C ASP A 142 -22.58 25.89 -13.07
N ASN A 143 -23.54 26.07 -12.16
CA ASN A 143 -23.54 25.41 -10.84
C ASN A 143 -24.27 24.06 -10.84
N ARG A 144 -24.33 23.38 -11.98
CA ARG A 144 -25.02 22.08 -12.10
C ARG A 144 -24.35 21.01 -11.25
N ILE A 145 -25.17 20.31 -10.49
CA ILE A 145 -24.80 19.16 -9.69
C ILE A 145 -25.38 17.93 -10.37
N ALA A 146 -24.53 16.98 -10.73
CA ALA A 146 -24.94 15.67 -11.23
C ALA A 146 -25.13 14.70 -10.06
N ASN A 147 -26.37 14.32 -9.78
CA ASN A 147 -26.74 13.38 -8.74
C ASN A 147 -27.04 12.02 -9.37
N TRP A 148 -26.28 11.00 -8.97
CA TRP A 148 -26.45 9.62 -9.44
C TRP A 148 -27.04 8.78 -8.31
N ARG A 149 -28.18 8.15 -8.56
CA ARG A 149 -28.92 7.34 -7.58
C ARG A 149 -29.46 6.07 -8.20
N LEU A 150 -29.69 5.07 -7.36
CA LEU A 150 -30.57 3.95 -7.70
C LEU A 150 -32.03 4.43 -7.62
N GLN A 151 -32.93 3.94 -8.46
CA GLN A 151 -34.36 4.26 -8.45
C GLN A 151 -35.20 3.00 -8.60
N ARG A 152 -36.23 2.82 -7.80
CA ARG A 152 -37.21 1.72 -7.94
C ARG A 152 -38.56 2.27 -8.36
N GLY A 153 -38.86 2.27 -9.66
CA GLY A 153 -40.05 3.00 -10.17
C GLY A 153 -39.91 4.49 -9.86
N ASP A 154 -40.89 5.08 -9.17
CA ASP A 154 -40.86 6.48 -8.71
C ASP A 154 -40.08 6.68 -7.40
N GLU A 155 -39.62 5.61 -6.74
CA GLU A 155 -38.91 5.70 -5.47
C GLU A 155 -37.40 5.91 -5.67
N SER A 156 -36.86 7.03 -5.16
CA SER A 156 -35.41 7.24 -5.13
C SER A 156 -34.75 6.33 -4.08
N GLY A 157 -33.77 5.54 -4.50
CA GLY A 157 -32.92 4.67 -3.69
C GLY A 157 -31.59 5.32 -3.28
N ALA A 158 -30.59 4.47 -3.04
CA ALA A 158 -29.28 4.89 -2.51
C ALA A 158 -28.55 5.86 -3.45
N ARG A 159 -27.91 6.87 -2.87
CA ARG A 159 -27.00 7.76 -3.56
C ARG A 159 -25.67 7.05 -3.85
N LEU A 160 -25.18 7.16 -5.09
CA LEU A 160 -23.93 6.53 -5.53
C LEU A 160 -22.85 7.55 -5.83
N ARG A 161 -23.19 8.65 -6.50
CA ARG A 161 -22.23 9.69 -6.89
C ARG A 161 -22.88 11.07 -6.88
N VAL A 162 -22.12 12.07 -6.46
CA VAL A 162 -22.48 13.48 -6.60
C VAL A 162 -21.31 14.18 -7.26
N GLY A 163 -21.53 14.80 -8.41
CA GLY A 163 -20.52 15.58 -9.13
C GLY A 163 -20.89 17.06 -9.18
N LEU A 164 -20.01 17.93 -8.70
CA LEU A 164 -20.07 19.37 -8.95
C LEU A 164 -19.36 19.67 -10.25
N LEU A 165 -20.13 19.83 -11.33
CA LEU A 165 -19.60 19.92 -12.69
C LEU A 165 -18.66 21.12 -12.88
N ARG A 166 -18.91 22.22 -12.17
CA ARG A 166 -18.10 23.46 -12.26
C ARG A 166 -16.65 23.27 -11.83
N CYS A 167 -16.44 22.54 -10.75
CA CYS A 167 -15.13 22.43 -10.11
C CYS A 167 -14.54 21.03 -10.23
N GLY A 168 -15.09 20.17 -11.10
CA GLY A 168 -14.60 18.81 -11.31
C GLY A 168 -14.63 17.93 -10.05
N PHE A 169 -15.29 18.38 -8.97
CA PHE A 169 -15.31 17.68 -7.70
C PHE A 169 -16.37 16.58 -7.72
N ALA A 170 -16.01 15.35 -7.37
CA ALA A 170 -16.92 14.23 -7.30
C ALA A 170 -16.81 13.51 -5.96
N MET A 171 -17.95 13.14 -5.39
CA MET A 171 -18.05 12.27 -4.21
C MET A 171 -18.72 10.97 -4.60
N PHE A 172 -18.22 9.88 -4.03
CA PHE A 172 -18.73 8.53 -4.21
C PHE A 172 -19.20 7.99 -2.87
N PHE A 173 -20.31 7.29 -2.91
CA PHE A 173 -21.06 6.85 -1.75
C PHE A 173 -21.31 5.35 -1.82
N GLU A 174 -21.34 4.72 -0.65
CA GLU A 174 -21.69 3.31 -0.47
C GLU A 174 -22.70 3.19 0.69
N GLY A 175 -23.59 2.21 0.63
CA GLY A 175 -24.58 1.95 1.66
C GLY A 175 -26.00 2.06 1.14
N GLU A 176 -26.94 1.69 1.99
CA GLU A 176 -28.37 1.71 1.67
C GLU A 176 -28.93 3.13 1.64
N ARG A 177 -30.16 3.29 1.13
CA ARG A 177 -30.87 4.58 1.11
C ARG A 177 -30.96 5.15 2.53
N GLY A 178 -30.42 6.34 2.75
CA GLY A 178 -30.40 6.97 4.07
C GLY A 178 -29.33 6.40 5.02
N ALA A 179 -28.47 5.51 4.57
CA ALA A 179 -27.30 5.02 5.29
C ALA A 179 -26.01 5.23 4.48
N GLU A 180 -26.06 6.04 3.41
CA GLU A 180 -24.94 6.25 2.52
C GLU A 180 -23.78 6.94 3.23
N ARG A 181 -22.62 6.27 3.24
CA ARG A 181 -21.34 6.81 3.69
C ARG A 181 -20.50 7.23 2.50
N ARG A 182 -19.66 8.25 2.68
CA ARG A 182 -18.66 8.64 1.68
C ARG A 182 -17.50 7.66 1.70
N VAL A 183 -17.13 7.13 0.55
CA VAL A 183 -16.00 6.19 0.41
C VAL A 183 -14.87 6.75 -0.41
N ARG A 184 -15.16 7.69 -1.31
CA ARG A 184 -14.15 8.34 -2.16
C ARG A 184 -14.58 9.76 -2.51
N ALA A 185 -13.61 10.65 -2.59
CA ALA A 185 -13.77 11.98 -3.18
C ALA A 185 -12.65 12.22 -4.19
N VAL A 186 -12.97 12.90 -5.27
CA VAL A 186 -12.04 13.27 -6.35
C VAL A 186 -12.14 14.77 -6.55
N SER A 187 -11.01 15.46 -6.46
CA SER A 187 -10.90 16.90 -6.68
C SER A 187 -10.52 17.22 -8.12
N ALA A 188 -10.71 18.48 -8.53
CA ALA A 188 -10.40 18.96 -9.88
C ALA A 188 -8.93 18.78 -10.27
N ASP A 189 -8.04 18.88 -9.29
CA ASP A 189 -6.60 18.75 -9.45
C ASP A 189 -6.15 17.30 -9.63
N GLY A 190 -7.07 16.32 -9.54
CA GLY A 190 -6.76 14.90 -9.61
C GLY A 190 -6.50 14.26 -8.24
N THR A 191 -6.56 15.02 -7.15
CA THR A 191 -6.42 14.46 -5.80
C THR A 191 -7.58 13.49 -5.51
N VAL A 192 -7.27 12.26 -5.12
CA VAL A 192 -8.26 11.24 -4.73
C VAL A 192 -8.15 10.94 -3.25
N VAL A 193 -9.22 11.18 -2.50
CA VAL A 193 -9.30 10.85 -1.07
C VAL A 193 -10.17 9.62 -0.89
N HIS A 194 -9.64 8.61 -0.19
CA HIS A 194 -10.37 7.41 0.21
C HIS A 194 -10.76 7.53 1.68
N LEU A 195 -12.01 7.21 1.95
CA LEU A 195 -12.66 7.40 3.24
C LEU A 195 -13.14 6.05 3.78
N LYS A 196 -13.10 5.88 5.10
CA LYS A 196 -13.65 4.72 5.80
C LYS A 196 -14.43 5.15 7.03
N GLY A 197 -15.45 4.41 7.40
CA GLY A 197 -16.25 4.69 8.60
C GLY A 197 -17.73 4.57 8.31
N GLU A 198 -18.56 4.74 9.34
CA GLU A 198 -20.01 4.77 9.18
C GLU A 198 -20.47 6.13 8.65
N ARG A 199 -21.74 6.20 8.22
CA ARG A 199 -22.34 7.45 7.74
C ARG A 199 -22.17 8.55 8.78
N GLY A 200 -21.55 9.66 8.36
CA GLY A 200 -21.30 10.80 9.23
C GLY A 200 -20.06 10.69 10.12
N ALA A 201 -19.43 9.51 10.20
CA ALA A 201 -18.18 9.26 10.92
C ALA A 201 -17.04 8.86 9.96
N GLU A 202 -17.12 9.25 8.68
CA GLU A 202 -16.12 8.88 7.69
C GLU A 202 -14.82 9.64 7.93
N ARG A 203 -13.71 8.90 7.99
CA ARG A 203 -12.35 9.38 8.19
C ARG A 203 -11.48 9.15 6.96
N ASN A 204 -10.50 10.02 6.73
CA ASN A 204 -9.49 9.83 5.69
C ASN A 204 -8.57 8.66 6.06
N VAL A 205 -8.36 7.73 5.14
CA VAL A 205 -7.41 6.62 5.32
C VAL A 205 -6.30 6.62 4.28
N ARG A 206 -6.53 7.23 3.13
CA ARG A 206 -5.58 7.28 2.02
C ARG A 206 -5.89 8.47 1.12
N THR A 207 -4.86 9.17 0.69
CA THR A 207 -4.96 10.23 -0.31
C THR A 207 -3.93 9.99 -1.40
N GLU A 208 -4.38 9.98 -2.65
CA GLU A 208 -3.53 9.97 -3.84
C GLU A 208 -3.45 11.40 -4.36
N LEU A 209 -2.23 11.91 -4.48
CA LEU A 209 -1.94 13.27 -4.90
C LEU A 209 -1.77 13.33 -6.42
N PRO A 210 -1.92 14.52 -7.03
CA PRO A 210 -1.82 14.68 -8.49
C PRO A 210 -0.46 14.31 -9.07
N ASP A 211 0.59 14.39 -8.25
CA ASP A 211 1.95 14.01 -8.63
C ASP A 211 2.17 12.49 -8.63
N GLY A 212 1.19 11.69 -8.19
CA GLY A 212 1.25 10.24 -8.05
C GLY A 212 1.66 9.76 -6.66
N SER A 213 2.01 10.67 -5.74
CA SER A 213 2.35 10.32 -4.37
C SER A 213 1.12 9.86 -3.59
N VAL A 214 1.29 8.93 -2.65
CA VAL A 214 0.20 8.34 -1.85
C VAL A 214 0.48 8.52 -0.36
N ALA A 215 -0.39 9.25 0.32
CA ALA A 215 -0.39 9.44 1.76
C ALA A 215 -1.40 8.50 2.45
N TYR A 216 -1.04 7.97 3.61
CA TYR A 216 -1.87 7.10 4.45
C TYR A 216 -2.11 7.75 5.81
N TYR A 217 -3.32 7.58 6.32
CA TYR A 217 -3.80 8.27 7.51
C TYR A 217 -4.41 7.31 8.53
N GLU A 218 -4.25 7.66 9.81
CA GLU A 218 -4.85 6.96 10.96
C GLU A 218 -5.47 7.96 11.93
N GLY A 219 -6.39 7.50 12.77
CA GLY A 219 -7.10 8.32 13.75
C GLY A 219 -8.61 8.33 13.51
N ASP A 220 -9.35 8.95 14.42
CA ASP A 220 -10.78 9.14 14.29
C ASP A 220 -11.12 10.29 13.34
N GLN A 221 -12.40 10.38 12.95
CA GLN A 221 -12.87 11.43 12.06
C GLN A 221 -12.50 12.82 12.60
N GLY A 222 -11.85 13.64 11.77
CA GLY A 222 -11.49 15.00 12.12
C GLY A 222 -10.21 15.13 12.96
N VAL A 223 -9.57 14.01 13.33
CA VAL A 223 -8.27 13.99 14.03
C VAL A 223 -7.26 13.06 13.34
N GLU A 224 -7.49 12.77 12.06
CA GLU A 224 -6.61 11.91 11.27
C GLU A 224 -5.21 12.53 11.14
N ARG A 225 -4.19 11.71 11.35
CA ARG A 225 -2.77 12.04 11.23
C ARG A 225 -2.15 11.23 10.10
N MET A 226 -1.17 11.81 9.42
CA MET A 226 -0.44 11.10 8.37
C MET A 226 0.59 10.17 9.00
N VAL A 227 0.55 8.89 8.65
CA VAL A 227 1.47 7.87 9.21
C VAL A 227 2.48 7.35 8.20
N ARG A 228 2.17 7.50 6.90
CA ARG A 228 3.03 7.02 5.82
C ARG A 228 2.81 7.82 4.55
N MET A 229 3.88 8.08 3.82
CA MET A 229 3.85 8.67 2.48
C MET A 229 4.72 7.82 1.55
N VAL A 230 4.22 7.56 0.35
CA VAL A 230 4.92 6.90 -0.75
C VAL A 230 5.03 7.90 -1.88
N HIS A 231 6.24 8.22 -2.32
CA HIS A 231 6.44 9.12 -3.46
C HIS A 231 6.01 8.44 -4.78
N ALA A 232 5.73 9.25 -5.79
CA ALA A 232 5.17 8.81 -7.07
C ALA A 232 5.94 7.68 -7.77
N ASP A 233 7.27 7.65 -7.63
CA ASP A 233 8.15 6.64 -8.20
C ASP A 233 8.21 5.34 -7.39
N GLY A 234 7.53 5.30 -6.23
CA GLY A 234 7.57 4.20 -5.27
C GLY A 234 8.94 3.97 -4.64
N SER A 235 9.94 4.81 -4.93
CA SER A 235 11.33 4.60 -4.52
C SER A 235 11.57 5.05 -3.08
N THR A 236 10.80 6.04 -2.64
CA THR A 236 10.92 6.65 -1.33
C THR A 236 9.64 6.44 -0.53
N VAL A 237 9.78 5.83 0.65
CA VAL A 237 8.68 5.60 1.59
C VAL A 237 9.03 6.24 2.94
N VAL A 238 8.25 7.23 3.34
CA VAL A 238 8.40 7.95 4.61
C VAL A 238 7.37 7.43 5.60
N HIS A 239 7.81 7.14 6.82
CA HIS A 239 6.97 6.80 7.97
C HIS A 239 7.03 7.91 9.00
N LEU A 240 5.86 8.23 9.56
CA LEU A 240 5.65 9.38 10.43
C LEU A 240 4.96 8.94 11.73
N GLU A 241 5.29 9.62 12.82
CA GLU A 241 4.67 9.45 14.13
C GLU A 241 4.33 10.80 14.75
N GLY A 242 3.50 10.82 15.79
CA GLY A 242 3.03 12.04 16.44
C GLY A 242 1.53 12.24 16.31
N GLU A 243 1.02 13.30 16.92
CA GLU A 243 -0.38 13.70 16.85
C GLU A 243 -0.68 14.47 15.54
N ARG A 244 -1.97 14.67 15.23
CA ARG A 244 -2.38 15.44 14.05
C ARG A 244 -1.76 16.84 14.09
N GLY A 245 -1.03 17.20 13.04
CA GLY A 245 -0.32 18.48 12.92
C GLY A 245 1.06 18.50 13.58
N ALA A 246 1.43 17.49 14.37
CA ALA A 246 2.72 17.33 15.02
C ALA A 246 3.46 16.06 14.52
N GLU A 247 3.12 15.57 13.33
CA GLU A 247 3.73 14.41 12.73
C GLU A 247 5.21 14.68 12.40
N ARG A 248 6.09 13.82 12.92
CA ARG A 248 7.55 13.83 12.73
C ARG A 248 8.00 12.63 11.93
N MET A 249 9.09 12.79 11.18
CA MET A 249 9.69 11.68 10.42
C MET A 249 10.43 10.73 11.35
N VAL A 250 10.13 9.44 11.30
CA VAL A 250 10.83 8.42 12.11
C VAL A 250 11.63 7.43 11.28
N ARG A 251 11.20 7.18 10.04
CA ARG A 251 11.87 6.22 9.14
C ARG A 251 11.64 6.57 7.68
N THR A 252 12.70 6.56 6.91
CA THR A 252 12.65 6.78 5.46
C THR A 252 13.38 5.67 4.74
N GLU A 253 12.65 4.93 3.92
CA GLU A 253 13.20 3.99 2.95
C GLU A 253 13.49 4.78 1.67
N MET A 254 14.70 4.66 1.16
CA MET A 254 15.20 5.40 0.00
C MET A 254 15.53 4.44 -1.16
N PRO A 255 15.63 4.97 -2.39
CA PRO A 255 16.11 4.20 -3.53
C PRO A 255 17.44 3.49 -3.22
N GLY A 256 17.58 2.28 -3.74
CA GLY A 256 18.78 1.47 -3.54
C GLY A 256 18.81 0.66 -2.24
N GLY A 257 17.77 0.70 -1.41
CA GLY A 257 17.65 -0.14 -0.21
C GLY A 257 18.26 0.48 1.05
N MET A 258 18.56 1.78 1.01
CA MET A 258 19.05 2.53 2.16
C MET A 258 17.87 2.91 3.07
N VAL A 259 18.02 2.76 4.38
CA VAL A 259 16.97 3.08 5.36
C VAL A 259 17.53 4.04 6.41
N LYS A 260 16.92 5.23 6.52
CA LYS A 260 17.23 6.23 7.54
C LYS A 260 16.24 6.13 8.69
N TYR A 261 16.72 6.24 9.92
CA TYR A 261 15.90 6.40 11.13
C TYR A 261 16.21 7.74 11.79
N CYS A 262 15.16 8.42 12.23
CA CYS A 262 15.24 9.74 12.84
C CYS A 262 14.52 9.78 14.20
N GLU A 263 14.95 10.68 15.06
CA GLU A 263 14.32 11.00 16.34
C GLU A 263 14.28 12.52 16.55
N GLY A 264 13.38 13.02 17.39
CA GLY A 264 13.26 14.45 17.67
C GLY A 264 11.82 14.94 17.64
N GLU A 265 11.62 16.24 17.77
CA GLU A 265 10.31 16.88 17.57
C GLU A 265 10.09 17.20 16.08
N LYS A 266 8.85 17.50 15.69
CA LYS A 266 8.53 17.88 14.32
C LYS A 266 9.34 19.11 13.89
N GLY A 267 10.08 18.98 12.80
CA GLY A 267 10.97 20.02 12.28
C GLY A 267 12.36 20.06 12.94
N ALA A 268 12.56 19.26 14.00
CA ALA A 268 13.81 19.11 14.72
C ALA A 268 14.36 17.67 14.68
N GLU A 269 13.94 16.88 13.68
CA GLU A 269 14.31 15.48 13.57
C GLU A 269 15.78 15.31 13.19
N LYS A 270 16.52 14.58 14.03
CA LYS A 270 17.91 14.22 13.80
C LYS A 270 18.06 12.77 13.40
N MET A 271 19.08 12.48 12.60
CA MET A 271 19.41 11.11 12.21
C MET A 271 20.08 10.35 13.36
N VAL A 272 19.59 9.14 13.66
CA VAL A 272 20.16 8.29 14.72
C VAL A 272 20.71 6.98 14.19
N ARG A 273 20.20 6.51 13.05
CA ARG A 273 20.63 5.24 12.44
C ARG A 273 20.42 5.26 10.93
N MET A 274 21.33 4.61 10.23
CA MET A 274 21.27 4.41 8.79
C MET A 274 21.67 2.97 8.46
N GLU A 275 20.81 2.27 7.72
CA GLU A 275 21.10 0.97 7.15
C GLU A 275 21.48 1.15 5.69
N LEU A 276 22.63 0.59 5.32
CA LEU A 276 23.16 0.66 3.97
C LEU A 276 22.86 -0.64 3.21
N PRO A 277 22.75 -0.58 1.87
CA PRO A 277 22.38 -1.75 1.05
C PRO A 277 23.38 -2.92 1.13
N ASN A 278 24.63 -2.63 1.52
CA ASN A 278 25.68 -3.62 1.70
C ASN A 278 25.60 -4.35 3.05
N GLY A 279 24.57 -4.08 3.86
CA GLY A 279 24.38 -4.67 5.18
C GLY A 279 25.11 -3.94 6.32
N ASN A 280 25.83 -2.85 6.03
CA ASN A 280 26.43 -2.02 7.07
C ASN A 280 25.36 -1.17 7.75
N VAL A 281 25.52 -0.94 9.05
CA VAL A 281 24.64 -0.08 9.85
C VAL A 281 25.48 0.99 10.53
N GLN A 282 25.13 2.26 10.33
CA GLN A 282 25.76 3.40 10.98
C GLN A 282 24.82 3.96 12.05
N TYR A 283 25.38 4.37 13.18
CA TYR A 283 24.69 5.04 14.27
C TYR A 283 25.27 6.44 14.44
N TYR A 284 24.38 7.38 14.74
CA TYR A 284 24.67 8.80 14.73
C TYR A 284 24.26 9.47 16.04
N GLU A 285 25.01 10.50 16.41
CA GLU A 285 24.70 11.39 17.53
C GLU A 285 24.92 12.85 17.11
N GLY A 286 24.22 13.78 17.76
CA GLY A 286 24.33 15.21 17.46
C GLY A 286 23.02 15.94 17.63
N GLU A 287 23.03 17.22 17.30
CA GLU A 287 21.83 18.00 17.02
C GLU A 287 21.42 17.81 15.55
N GLN A 288 20.21 18.24 15.19
CA GLN A 288 19.75 18.23 13.80
C GLN A 288 20.76 18.95 12.91
N ASP A 289 21.06 18.37 11.75
CA ASP A 289 22.03 18.84 10.75
C ASP A 289 23.49 18.84 11.22
N ALA A 290 23.76 18.46 12.48
CA ALA A 290 25.09 18.36 13.09
C ALA A 290 25.43 16.91 13.51
N GLU A 291 24.76 15.92 12.92
CA GLU A 291 24.94 14.52 13.30
C GLU A 291 26.26 13.95 12.80
N ARG A 292 26.94 13.23 13.69
CA ARG A 292 28.22 12.56 13.48
C ARG A 292 28.09 11.06 13.68
N VAL A 293 28.89 10.27 12.96
CA VAL A 293 28.92 8.80 13.14
C VAL A 293 29.64 8.50 14.45
N VAL A 294 29.01 7.70 15.31
CA VAL A 294 29.63 7.24 16.58
C VAL A 294 29.90 5.74 16.59
N ARG A 295 29.19 4.98 15.75
CA ARG A 295 29.35 3.53 15.63
C ARG A 295 28.98 3.07 14.23
N MET A 296 29.74 2.12 13.71
CA MET A 296 29.42 1.41 12.47
C MET A 296 29.52 -0.09 12.70
N GLU A 297 28.48 -0.82 12.36
CA GLU A 297 28.47 -2.26 12.25
C GLU A 297 28.65 -2.62 10.78
N SER A 298 29.70 -3.38 10.48
CA SER A 298 29.96 -3.90 9.14
C SER A 298 29.26 -5.23 8.95
N ALA A 299 28.85 -5.54 7.72
CA ALA A 299 28.20 -6.82 7.38
C ALA A 299 29.05 -8.06 7.70
N ASN A 300 30.38 -7.91 7.83
CA ASN A 300 31.30 -8.97 8.23
C ASN A 300 31.37 -9.21 9.74
N GLY A 301 30.56 -8.51 10.55
CA GLY A 301 30.50 -8.64 12.01
C GLY A 301 31.46 -7.72 12.77
N ASN A 302 32.30 -6.94 12.09
CA ASN A 302 33.15 -5.96 12.75
C ASN A 302 32.34 -4.74 13.20
N VAL A 303 32.66 -4.19 14.37
CA VAL A 303 32.04 -2.97 14.92
C VAL A 303 33.10 -1.91 15.15
N GLN A 304 33.00 -0.77 14.49
CA GLN A 304 33.88 0.38 14.66
C GLN A 304 33.18 1.43 15.51
N TYR A 305 33.92 2.06 16.42
CA TYR A 305 33.48 3.18 17.25
C TYR A 305 34.32 4.41 16.92
N TYR A 306 33.65 5.54 16.85
CA TYR A 306 34.22 6.79 16.41
C TYR A 306 34.05 7.89 17.45
N GLU A 307 34.99 8.84 17.46
CA GLU A 307 34.93 10.08 18.23
C GLU A 307 35.40 11.24 17.36
N GLY A 308 34.95 12.47 17.64
CA GLY A 308 35.34 13.66 16.91
C GLY A 308 34.14 14.60 16.67
N GLU A 309 34.41 15.75 16.07
CA GLU A 309 33.37 16.64 15.57
C GLU A 309 32.78 16.12 14.26
N GLN A 310 31.64 16.66 13.84
CA GLN A 310 31.00 16.28 12.58
C GLN A 310 31.97 16.45 11.40
N GLY A 311 32.16 15.38 10.64
CA GLY A 311 33.10 15.33 9.52
C GLY A 311 34.57 15.10 9.89
N ALA A 312 34.92 15.14 11.18
CA ALA A 312 36.26 14.90 11.72
C ALA A 312 36.34 13.62 12.57
N GLU A 313 35.38 12.71 12.41
CA GLU A 313 35.26 11.50 13.22
C GLU A 313 36.39 10.51 12.92
N ARG A 314 37.10 10.10 13.97
CA ARG A 314 38.22 9.15 13.93
C ARG A 314 37.87 7.84 14.61
N VAL A 315 38.45 6.72 14.15
CA VAL A 315 38.23 5.41 14.76
C VAL A 315 39.02 5.31 16.07
N VAL A 316 38.33 5.07 17.19
CA VAL A 316 38.97 4.90 18.51
C VAL A 316 38.96 3.45 18.99
N ARG A 317 38.00 2.65 18.52
CA ARG A 317 37.88 1.24 18.91
C ARG A 317 37.25 0.42 17.79
N VAL A 318 37.76 -0.78 17.56
CA VAL A 318 37.21 -1.77 16.63
C VAL A 318 37.04 -3.10 17.35
N VAL A 319 35.83 -3.64 17.37
CA VAL A 319 35.56 -5.02 17.78
C VAL A 319 35.52 -5.87 16.51
N LEU A 320 36.42 -6.83 16.41
CA LEU A 320 36.49 -7.75 15.28
C LEU A 320 35.50 -8.90 15.46
N ALA A 321 35.10 -9.52 14.35
CA ALA A 321 34.16 -10.64 14.35
C ALA A 321 34.63 -11.86 15.18
N ASP A 322 35.93 -12.01 15.39
CA ASP A 322 36.53 -13.04 16.25
C ASP A 322 36.51 -12.69 17.75
N GLY A 323 35.96 -11.53 18.11
CA GLY A 323 35.88 -11.02 19.47
C GLY A 323 37.09 -10.20 19.93
N ALA A 324 38.13 -10.04 19.10
CA ALA A 324 39.25 -9.19 19.45
C ALA A 324 38.88 -7.71 19.43
N VAL A 325 39.38 -6.93 20.39
CA VAL A 325 39.14 -5.48 20.52
C VAL A 325 40.43 -4.73 20.23
N VAL A 326 40.43 -3.91 19.18
CA VAL A 326 41.54 -3.05 18.78
C VAL A 326 41.22 -1.63 19.23
N HIS A 327 42.11 -1.01 19.99
CA HIS A 327 42.08 0.42 20.32
C HIS A 327 43.02 1.18 19.40
N CYS A 328 42.54 2.33 18.91
CA CYS A 328 43.24 3.17 17.96
C CYS A 328 43.39 4.60 18.50
N GLU A 329 44.48 5.26 18.13
CA GLU A 329 44.73 6.68 18.41
C GLU A 329 45.27 7.37 17.17
N GLY A 330 45.04 8.68 17.03
CA GLY A 330 45.51 9.47 15.90
C GLY A 330 44.50 10.54 15.51
N GLU A 331 44.81 11.29 14.47
CA GLU A 331 43.83 12.15 13.80
C GLU A 331 43.02 11.34 12.80
N GLN A 332 41.89 11.88 12.34
CA GLN A 332 41.05 11.23 11.33
C GLN A 332 41.89 10.85 10.10
N GLY A 333 41.83 9.58 9.71
CA GLY A 333 42.58 9.03 8.58
C GLY A 333 44.06 8.72 8.86
N ALA A 334 44.56 9.03 10.05
CA ALA A 334 45.93 8.74 10.52
C ALA A 334 45.94 7.88 11.79
N GLU A 335 44.85 7.15 12.05
CA GLU A 335 44.71 6.33 13.25
C GLU A 335 45.64 5.11 13.20
N ARG A 336 46.33 4.88 14.32
CA ARG A 336 47.23 3.74 14.54
C ARG A 336 46.70 2.87 15.67
N LYS A 337 46.93 1.56 15.59
CA LYS A 337 46.61 0.62 16.65
C LYS A 337 47.56 0.84 17.83
N VAL A 338 47.03 0.97 19.04
CA VAL A 338 47.81 1.16 20.28
C VAL A 338 47.66 0.00 21.25
N ARG A 339 46.54 -0.71 21.20
CA ARG A 339 46.24 -1.85 22.06
C ARG A 339 45.32 -2.83 21.36
N VAL A 340 45.56 -4.13 21.52
CA VAL A 340 44.70 -5.21 21.04
C VAL A 340 44.43 -6.18 22.18
N GLU A 341 43.16 -6.42 22.48
CA GLU A 341 42.71 -7.45 23.41
C GLU A 341 42.13 -8.60 22.61
N PHE A 342 42.67 -9.79 22.78
CA PHE A 342 42.19 -10.99 22.08
C PHE A 342 41.08 -11.65 22.90
N ALA A 343 40.23 -12.44 22.23
CA ALA A 343 39.12 -13.16 22.87
C ALA A 343 39.57 -14.13 23.99
N ASN A 344 40.84 -14.56 23.96
CA ASN A 344 41.43 -15.41 25.01
C ASN A 344 41.95 -14.61 26.23
N GLY A 345 41.73 -13.29 26.28
CA GLY A 345 42.17 -12.41 27.35
C GLY A 345 43.61 -11.89 27.22
N ASN A 346 44.36 -12.30 26.19
CA ASN A 346 45.69 -11.76 25.95
C ASN A 346 45.60 -10.29 25.50
N VAL A 347 46.52 -9.46 25.98
CA VAL A 347 46.60 -8.04 25.60
C VAL A 347 47.97 -7.74 24.98
N GLN A 348 47.97 -7.09 23.82
CA GLN A 348 49.18 -6.58 23.15
C GLN A 348 49.11 -5.06 23.08
N TYR A 349 50.21 -4.41 23.46
CA TYR A 349 50.38 -2.96 23.36
C TYR A 349 51.35 -2.63 22.22
N TYR A 350 51.07 -1.56 21.49
CA TYR A 350 51.90 -1.06 20.39
C TYR A 350 52.39 0.33 20.75
N ASP A 351 53.68 0.46 21.03
CA ASP A 351 54.29 1.73 21.38
C ASP A 351 54.49 2.62 20.16
N VAL A 352 54.39 3.93 20.41
CA VAL A 352 54.82 4.95 19.45
C VAL A 352 56.34 4.94 19.46
N MET A 353 56.98 4.32 18.46
CA MET A 353 58.37 4.63 18.17
C MET A 353 58.43 6.09 17.72
N ALA A 354 58.54 7.01 18.69
CA ALA A 354 58.95 8.37 18.43
C ALA A 354 60.30 8.29 17.75
N THR A 355 60.37 8.66 16.48
CA THR A 355 61.60 8.96 15.77
C THR A 355 62.22 10.19 16.44
N ALA A 356 62.90 9.97 17.56
CA ALA A 356 63.83 10.93 18.12
C ALA A 356 64.97 11.08 17.11
N GLY A 357 64.95 12.18 16.37
CA GLY A 357 66.00 12.54 15.43
C GLY A 357 67.32 12.65 16.16
N SER A 358 68.20 11.68 15.97
CA SER A 358 69.64 11.85 16.20
C SER A 358 70.18 12.70 15.07
N THR A 359 70.36 14.00 15.32
CA THR A 359 71.25 14.85 14.51
C THR A 359 72.68 14.58 14.99
N PRO A 360 73.60 14.07 14.15
CA PRO A 360 75.01 14.06 14.51
C PRO A 360 75.62 15.43 14.16
N GLN A 361 76.26 16.06 15.14
CA GLN A 361 77.37 16.99 14.92
C GLN A 361 78.67 16.26 15.20
#